data_AF-A0A8X7ZVB4-F1
#
_entry.id   AF-A0A8X7ZVB4-F1
#
_cell.length_a   1.000
_cell.length_b   1.000
_cell.length_c   1.000
_cell.angle_alpha   90.00
_cell.angle_beta   90.00
_cell.angle_gamma   90.00
#
_symmetry.space_group_name_H-M   'P 1'
#
loop_
_entity.id
_entity.type
_entity.pdbx_description
1 polymer ?
#
loop_
_entity_poly.entity_id
_entity_poly.type
_entity_poly.pdbx_seq_one_letter_code
_entity_poly.pdbx_strand_id
1 'polypeptide(L)'
;MSVAAATAAGYLGRRAAQKERVRILYRRALKDTLNWAVHRHLFYEDADLLRARFETSKHLEDPDTIDRMIADGEAQYNKWRHPDPYIVPWAPGGSKFTRNPTPPEGDSNWIPGMARMERGVPRTALDRLKLVSGGLTAVCGGELGESQSFTGILLWNTSAITEHIVVLAAILRSNVRAK
;
A
#
# COMPACT_ATOMS: atom_id res chain seq x y z
N MET A 1 -32.06 -0.77 -21.67
CA MET A 1 -30.77 -0.03 -21.73
C MET A 1 -30.05 -0.48 -22.99
N SER A 2 -29.55 0.42 -23.83
CA SER A 2 -28.92 0.05 -25.11
C SER A 2 -27.53 -0.56 -24.91
N VAL A 3 -27.16 -1.53 -25.74
CA VAL A 3 -25.84 -2.22 -25.70
C VAL A 3 -24.68 -1.22 -25.81
N ALA A 4 -24.84 -0.17 -26.62
CA ALA A 4 -23.84 0.90 -26.76
C ALA A 4 -23.56 1.66 -25.44
N ALA A 5 -24.60 1.93 -24.64
CA ALA A 5 -24.44 2.58 -23.34
C ALA A 5 -23.69 1.68 -22.34
N ALA A 6 -23.94 0.37 -22.36
CA ALA A 6 -23.22 -0.60 -21.53
C ALA A 6 -21.73 -0.70 -21.92
N THR A 7 -21.41 -0.70 -23.22
CA THR A 7 -20.01 -0.71 -23.69
C THR A 7 -19.26 0.58 -23.35
N ALA A 8 -19.93 1.74 -23.42
CA ALA A 8 -19.33 3.02 -23.04
C ALA A 8 -19.05 3.09 -21.52
N ALA A 9 -20.00 2.61 -20.70
CA ALA A 9 -19.81 2.54 -19.26
C ALA A 9 -18.64 1.62 -18.86
N GLY A 10 -18.51 0.46 -19.52
CA GLY A 10 -17.39 -0.47 -19.31
C GLY A 10 -16.03 0.15 -19.66
N TYR A 11 -15.94 0.85 -20.79
CA TYR A 11 -14.72 1.57 -21.20
C TYR A 11 -14.32 2.65 -20.19
N LEU A 12 -15.26 3.48 -19.75
CA LEU A 12 -15.01 4.53 -18.77
C LEU A 12 -14.57 3.95 -17.41
N GLY A 13 -15.22 2.88 -16.97
CA GLY A 13 -14.84 2.14 -15.75
C GLY A 13 -13.41 1.60 -15.84
N ARG A 14 -13.04 0.98 -16.97
CA ARG A 14 -11.67 0.49 -17.23
C ARG A 14 -10.65 1.62 -17.18
N ARG A 15 -10.92 2.75 -17.84
CA ARG A 15 -10.02 3.93 -17.83
C ARG A 15 -9.88 4.53 -16.43
N ALA A 16 -10.96 4.56 -15.64
CA ALA A 16 -10.90 5.03 -14.25
C ALA A 16 -10.03 4.10 -13.37
N ALA A 17 -10.20 2.78 -13.51
CA ALA A 17 -9.39 1.80 -12.80
C ALA A 17 -7.90 1.87 -13.19
N GLN A 18 -7.58 2.01 -14.47
CA GLN A 18 -6.21 2.21 -14.96
C GLN A 18 -5.56 3.45 -14.35
N LYS A 19 -6.28 4.59 -14.33
CA LYS A 19 -5.79 5.83 -13.71
C LYS A 19 -5.47 5.63 -12.23
N GLU A 20 -6.33 4.92 -11.50
CA GLU A 20 -6.10 4.67 -10.07
C GLU A 20 -4.91 3.72 -9.85
N ARG A 21 -4.77 2.66 -10.64
CA ARG A 21 -3.61 1.75 -10.60
C ARG A 21 -2.30 2.50 -10.82
N VAL A 22 -2.24 3.35 -11.85
CA VAL A 22 -1.05 4.19 -12.12
C VAL A 22 -0.73 5.12 -10.95
N ARG A 23 -1.75 5.77 -10.35
CA ARG A 23 -1.57 6.64 -9.18
C ARG A 23 -1.05 5.88 -7.97
N ILE A 24 -1.57 4.69 -7.72
CA ILE A 24 -1.10 3.82 -6.63
C ILE A 24 0.34 3.39 -6.89
N LEU A 25 0.65 2.92 -8.11
CA LEU A 25 1.99 2.48 -8.51
C LEU A 25 3.01 3.61 -8.35
N TYR A 26 2.71 4.82 -8.83
CA TYR A 26 3.59 5.98 -8.71
C TYR A 26 3.84 6.34 -7.24
N ARG A 27 2.80 6.38 -6.40
CA ARG A 27 2.94 6.64 -4.95
C ARG A 27 3.81 5.59 -4.26
N ARG A 28 3.63 4.31 -4.61
CA ARG A 28 4.43 3.20 -4.07
C ARG A 28 5.88 3.28 -4.51
N ALA A 29 6.13 3.50 -5.80
CA ALA A 29 7.48 3.63 -6.36
C ALA A 29 8.24 4.84 -5.77
N LEU A 30 7.58 5.99 -5.60
CA LEU A 30 8.21 7.13 -4.92
C LEU A 30 8.53 6.86 -3.45
N LYS A 31 7.67 6.13 -2.74
CA LYS A 31 7.96 5.75 -1.36
C LYS A 31 9.15 4.77 -1.29
N ASP A 32 9.24 3.84 -2.22
CA ASP A 32 10.33 2.86 -2.24
C ASP A 32 11.66 3.44 -2.68
N THR A 33 11.68 4.35 -3.67
CA THR A 33 12.88 5.13 -3.99
C THR A 33 13.38 5.89 -2.76
N LEU A 34 12.47 6.42 -1.95
CA LEU A 34 12.83 7.05 -0.68
C LEU A 34 13.32 6.05 0.39
N ASN A 35 12.79 4.84 0.42
CA ASN A 35 13.25 3.80 1.35
C ASN A 35 14.68 3.35 1.01
N TRP A 36 15.02 3.27 -0.29
CA TRP A 36 16.39 2.97 -0.74
C TRP A 36 17.35 4.16 -0.56
N ALA A 37 16.88 5.38 -0.83
CA ALA A 37 17.68 6.58 -0.71
C ALA A 37 17.79 7.04 0.76
N VAL A 38 18.92 6.72 1.40
CA VAL A 38 19.21 7.17 2.78
C VAL A 38 19.24 8.70 2.89
N HIS A 39 19.74 9.39 1.85
CA HIS A 39 19.92 10.84 1.83
C HIS A 39 19.00 11.55 0.82
N ARG A 40 18.56 12.77 1.19
CA ARG A 40 17.59 13.55 0.40
C ARG A 40 18.08 14.01 -0.97
N HIS A 41 19.37 14.32 -1.12
CA HIS A 41 19.90 14.81 -2.40
C HIS A 41 19.86 13.73 -3.48
N LEU A 42 20.21 12.48 -3.15
CA LEU A 42 20.10 11.33 -4.04
C LEU A 42 18.63 11.05 -4.41
N PHE A 43 17.73 11.18 -3.42
CA PHE A 43 16.31 10.97 -3.64
C PHE A 43 15.71 11.93 -4.69
N TYR A 44 16.11 13.20 -4.71
CA TYR A 44 15.52 14.16 -5.64
C TYR A 44 15.84 13.81 -7.10
N GLU A 45 17.10 13.45 -7.39
CA GLU A 45 17.52 13.04 -8.73
C GLU A 45 16.76 11.78 -9.18
N ASP A 46 16.67 10.76 -8.33
CA ASP A 46 15.95 9.53 -8.63
C ASP A 46 14.44 9.74 -8.79
N ALA A 47 13.84 10.62 -7.98
CA ALA A 47 12.42 10.95 -8.05
C ALA A 47 12.06 11.69 -9.35
N ASP A 48 12.93 12.61 -9.79
CA ASP A 48 12.76 13.33 -11.06
C ASP A 48 12.89 12.38 -12.26
N LEU A 49 13.87 11.47 -12.24
CA LEU A 49 14.00 10.42 -13.25
C LEU A 49 12.77 9.51 -13.29
N LEU A 50 12.25 9.11 -12.12
CA LEU A 50 11.02 8.32 -12.04
C LEU A 50 9.84 9.08 -12.66
N ARG A 51 9.67 10.36 -12.31
CA ARG A 51 8.59 11.20 -12.86
C ARG A 51 8.70 11.35 -14.37
N ALA A 52 9.89 11.58 -14.91
CA ALA A 52 10.14 11.70 -16.34
C ALA A 52 9.73 10.43 -17.11
N ARG A 53 9.98 9.24 -16.54
CA ARG A 53 9.54 7.95 -17.12
C ARG A 53 8.01 7.87 -17.22
N PHE A 54 7.29 8.26 -16.17
CA PHE A 54 5.82 8.28 -16.18
C PHE A 54 5.25 9.32 -17.16
N GLU A 55 5.82 10.53 -17.21
CA GLU A 55 5.36 11.59 -18.13
C GLU A 55 5.55 11.20 -19.60
N THR A 56 6.61 10.45 -19.94
CA THR A 56 6.83 9.92 -21.31
C THR A 56 5.66 9.04 -21.76
N SER A 57 5.07 8.26 -20.84
CA SER A 57 3.97 7.33 -21.13
C SER A 57 2.56 7.92 -21.03
N LYS A 58 2.44 9.22 -20.76
CA LYS A 58 1.17 9.87 -20.41
C LYS A 58 0.15 9.98 -21.55
N HIS A 59 0.64 10.12 -22.79
CA HIS A 59 -0.17 10.41 -23.97
C HIS A 59 -0.59 9.14 -24.75
N LEU A 60 -0.53 7.98 -24.13
CA LEU A 60 -0.96 6.73 -24.74
C LEU A 60 -2.50 6.62 -24.72
N GLU A 61 -3.08 6.38 -25.89
CA GLU A 61 -4.53 6.25 -26.07
C GLU A 61 -5.01 4.79 -26.08
N ASP A 62 -4.17 3.85 -26.53
CA ASP A 62 -4.54 2.44 -26.64
C ASP A 62 -4.69 1.77 -25.25
N PRO A 63 -5.91 1.34 -24.84
CA PRO A 63 -6.17 0.81 -23.50
C PRO A 63 -5.42 -0.49 -23.20
N ASP A 64 -5.21 -1.35 -24.20
CA ASP A 64 -4.57 -2.65 -23.97
C ASP A 64 -3.06 -2.50 -23.84
N THR A 65 -2.44 -1.61 -24.61
CA THR A 65 -1.04 -1.22 -24.39
C THR A 65 -0.83 -0.62 -23.00
N ILE A 66 -1.75 0.22 -22.53
CA ILE A 66 -1.69 0.79 -21.17
C ILE A 66 -1.74 -0.31 -20.10
N ASP A 67 -2.60 -1.31 -20.25
CA ASP A 67 -2.67 -2.43 -19.31
C ASP A 67 -1.37 -3.23 -19.26
N ARG A 68 -0.75 -3.48 -20.42
CA ARG A 68 0.56 -4.15 -20.49
C ARG A 68 1.65 -3.34 -19.78
N MET A 69 1.73 -2.04 -20.07
CA MET A 69 2.73 -1.18 -19.42
C MET A 69 2.53 -1.05 -17.91
N ILE A 70 1.28 -1.02 -17.44
CA ILE A 70 0.99 -1.06 -16.00
C ILE A 70 1.47 -2.38 -15.39
N ALA A 71 1.21 -3.52 -16.04
CA ALA A 71 1.65 -4.83 -15.58
C ALA A 71 3.18 -4.94 -15.54
N ASP A 72 3.87 -4.46 -16.57
CA ASP A 72 5.33 -4.43 -16.64
C ASP A 72 5.92 -3.53 -15.53
N GLY A 73 5.30 -2.36 -15.30
CA GLY A 73 5.68 -1.44 -14.24
C GLY A 73 5.48 -2.03 -12.84
N GLU A 74 4.37 -2.73 -12.61
CA GLU A 74 4.10 -3.45 -11.36
C GLU A 74 5.09 -4.61 -11.14
N ALA A 75 5.44 -5.35 -12.20
CA ALA A 75 6.44 -6.41 -12.13
C ALA A 75 7.83 -5.88 -11.80
N GLN A 76 8.24 -4.77 -12.44
CA GLN A 76 9.51 -4.11 -12.14
C GLN A 76 9.53 -3.58 -10.71
N TYR A 77 8.45 -2.94 -10.25
CA TYR A 77 8.31 -2.48 -8.87
C TYR A 77 8.45 -3.63 -7.87
N ASN A 78 7.75 -4.75 -8.10
CA ASN A 78 7.80 -5.91 -7.22
C ASN A 78 9.20 -6.54 -7.14
N LYS A 79 9.97 -6.53 -8.23
CA LYS A 79 11.35 -7.03 -8.26
C LYS A 79 12.30 -6.22 -7.38
N TRP A 80 12.13 -4.90 -7.35
CA TRP A 80 13.02 -3.96 -6.66
C TRP A 80 12.45 -3.41 -5.35
N ARG A 81 11.42 -4.08 -4.83
CA ARG A 81 10.77 -3.68 -3.59
C ARG A 81 11.75 -3.77 -2.43
N HIS A 82 11.78 -2.74 -1.58
CA HIS A 82 12.64 -2.75 -0.41
C HIS A 82 12.19 -3.88 0.56
N PRO A 83 13.12 -4.71 1.10
CA PRO A 83 12.77 -5.85 1.95
C PRO A 83 12.14 -5.41 3.30
N ASP A 84 12.57 -4.27 3.84
CA ASP A 84 12.05 -3.70 5.10
C ASP A 84 11.71 -2.21 4.93
N PRO A 85 10.54 -1.86 4.36
CA PRO A 85 10.20 -0.47 4.04
C PRO A 85 9.92 0.35 5.30
N TYR A 86 10.16 1.66 5.26
CA TYR A 86 9.85 2.53 6.40
C TYR A 86 8.33 2.59 6.69
N ILE A 87 7.98 2.26 7.92
CA ILE A 87 6.62 2.33 8.47
C ILE A 87 6.61 3.36 9.60
N VAL A 88 5.64 4.28 9.55
CA VAL A 88 5.52 5.28 10.62
C VAL A 88 5.22 4.59 11.96
N PRO A 89 5.78 5.05 13.08
CA PRO A 89 5.76 4.27 14.32
C PRO A 89 4.36 3.83 14.81
N TRP A 90 3.33 4.63 14.61
CA TRP A 90 1.96 4.35 15.09
C TRP A 90 1.08 3.61 14.07
N ALA A 91 1.52 3.43 12.82
CA ALA A 91 0.76 2.69 11.82
C ALA A 91 0.90 1.17 12.06
N PRO A 92 -0.01 0.35 11.51
CA PRO A 92 0.14 -1.10 11.53
C PRO A 92 1.52 -1.53 11.03
N GLY A 93 2.20 -2.39 11.79
CA GLY A 93 3.58 -2.81 11.51
C GLY A 93 4.68 -1.86 12.01
N GLY A 94 4.33 -0.71 12.59
CA GLY A 94 5.28 0.23 13.20
C GLY A 94 5.65 -0.12 14.65
N SER A 95 6.77 0.41 15.13
CA SER A 95 7.32 0.07 16.46
C SER A 95 6.47 0.53 17.66
N LYS A 96 5.56 1.49 17.45
CA LYS A 96 4.62 2.03 18.45
C LYS A 96 3.17 1.60 18.20
N PHE A 97 2.94 0.71 17.23
CA PHE A 97 1.61 0.17 16.98
C PHE A 97 1.08 -0.53 18.24
N THR A 98 -0.19 -0.28 18.57
CA THR A 98 -0.91 -0.88 19.72
C THR A 98 -0.21 -0.77 21.08
N ARG A 99 0.72 0.18 21.29
CA ARG A 99 1.32 0.41 22.61
C ARG A 99 0.32 0.97 23.63
N ASN A 100 -0.68 1.72 23.17
CA ASN A 100 -1.74 2.29 23.99
C ASN A 100 -3.09 2.17 23.26
N PRO A 101 -3.71 0.97 23.24
CA PRO A 101 -5.03 0.82 22.67
C PRO A 101 -6.05 1.61 23.50
N THR A 102 -7.05 2.17 22.83
CA THR A 102 -8.20 2.72 23.55
C THR A 102 -8.87 1.59 24.35
N PRO A 103 -9.20 1.82 25.63
CA PRO A 103 -9.89 0.80 26.41
C PRO A 103 -11.21 0.41 25.72
N PRO A 104 -11.64 -0.85 25.86
CA PRO A 104 -12.91 -1.28 25.29
C PRO A 104 -14.06 -0.47 25.92
N GLU A 105 -15.04 -0.12 25.09
CA GLU A 105 -16.25 0.57 25.54
C GLU A 105 -17.04 -0.35 26.47
N GLY A 106 -17.20 0.03 27.74
CA GLY A 106 -17.93 -0.75 28.76
C GLY A 106 -17.16 -1.03 30.06
N ASP A 107 -15.84 -0.86 30.07
CA ASP A 107 -14.99 -1.17 31.23
C ASP A 107 -14.80 0.04 32.19
N SER A 108 -15.64 1.08 32.08
CA SER A 108 -15.59 2.28 32.92
C SER A 108 -15.93 2.04 34.40
N ASN A 109 -16.24 0.79 34.78
CA ASN A 109 -16.56 0.42 36.16
C ASN A 109 -15.35 -0.03 37.00
N TRP A 110 -14.14 -0.02 36.44
CA TRP A 110 -12.93 -0.47 37.14
C TRP A 110 -12.34 0.57 38.11
N ILE A 111 -12.80 1.82 38.08
CA ILE A 111 -12.37 2.88 39.01
C ILE A 111 -13.61 3.45 39.73
N PRO A 112 -13.89 3.02 40.98
CA PRO A 112 -14.97 3.56 41.80
C PRO A 112 -14.68 5.02 42.19
N GLY A 113 -14.91 5.97 41.28
CA GLY A 113 -14.68 7.40 41.52
C GLY A 113 -14.85 8.33 40.31
N MET A 114 -14.59 7.84 39.09
CA MET A 114 -14.65 8.65 37.85
C MET A 114 -16.01 8.64 37.15
N ALA A 115 -16.98 7.83 37.62
CA ALA A 115 -18.33 7.73 37.04
C ALA A 115 -19.23 8.98 37.29
N ARG A 116 -18.74 9.99 38.00
CA ARG A 116 -19.51 11.22 38.31
C ARG A 116 -19.42 12.28 37.19
N MET A 117 -18.38 12.24 36.34
CA MET A 117 -18.11 13.31 35.36
C MET A 117 -18.87 13.14 34.02
N GLU A 118 -19.23 11.91 33.63
CA GLU A 118 -19.85 11.63 32.33
C GLU A 118 -21.37 11.88 32.26
N ARG A 119 -22.01 12.28 33.38
CA ARG A 119 -23.46 12.53 33.43
C ARG A 119 -23.90 13.90 32.87
N GLY A 120 -22.99 14.65 32.25
CA GLY A 120 -23.25 15.99 31.71
C GLY A 120 -23.41 16.06 30.19
N VAL A 121 -23.17 14.99 29.44
CA VAL A 121 -23.30 15.01 27.97
C VAL A 121 -24.75 14.62 27.60
N PRO A 122 -25.54 15.53 26.99
CA PRO A 122 -26.92 15.22 26.65
C PRO A 122 -26.97 14.06 25.64
N ARG A 123 -27.87 13.10 25.88
CA ARG A 123 -28.13 11.92 25.04
C ARG A 123 -28.71 12.25 23.65
N THR A 124 -28.57 13.48 23.15
CA THR A 124 -29.19 13.95 21.90
C THR A 124 -28.33 13.69 20.66
N ALA A 125 -27.16 13.06 20.80
CA ALA A 125 -26.33 12.59 19.68
C ALA A 125 -26.54 11.10 19.34
N LEU A 126 -26.87 10.26 20.33
CA LEU A 126 -27.02 8.81 20.15
C LEU A 126 -28.32 8.41 19.41
N ASP A 127 -29.34 9.26 19.43
CA ASP A 127 -30.60 9.01 18.70
C ASP A 127 -30.51 9.37 17.21
N ARG A 128 -29.58 10.25 16.79
CA ARG A 128 -29.38 10.55 15.36
C ARG A 128 -28.61 9.46 14.62
N LEU A 129 -27.73 8.71 15.32
CA LEU A 129 -26.92 7.66 14.68
C LEU A 129 -27.73 6.39 14.39
N LYS A 130 -28.74 6.08 15.22
CA LYS A 130 -29.61 4.90 15.04
C LYS A 130 -30.50 4.98 13.80
N LEU A 131 -30.75 6.19 13.29
CA LEU A 131 -31.52 6.42 12.06
C LEU A 131 -30.68 6.18 10.79
N VAL A 132 -29.35 6.29 10.88
CA VAL A 132 -28.43 6.05 9.75
C VAL A 132 -28.03 4.57 9.67
N SER A 133 -27.89 3.88 10.80
CA SER A 133 -27.52 2.46 10.82
C SER A 133 -28.63 1.51 10.34
N GLY A 134 -29.89 1.93 10.39
CA GLY A 134 -31.02 1.13 9.89
C GLY A 134 -31.10 1.01 8.37
N GLY A 135 -30.37 1.85 7.62
CA GLY A 135 -30.37 1.84 6.15
C GLY A 135 -29.23 1.06 5.49
N LEU A 136 -28.16 0.72 6.24
CA LEU A 136 -26.95 0.13 5.65
C LEU A 136 -26.93 -1.41 5.65
N THR A 137 -27.78 -2.06 6.44
CA THR A 137 -27.84 -3.53 6.56
C THR A 137 -28.53 -4.23 5.37
N ALA A 138 -29.02 -3.49 4.38
CA ALA A 138 -29.69 -4.05 3.20
C ALA A 138 -28.77 -4.29 1.99
N VAL A 139 -27.49 -3.88 2.01
CA VAL A 139 -26.64 -3.88 0.79
C VAL A 139 -25.49 -4.91 0.80
N CYS A 140 -25.10 -5.46 1.95
CA CYS A 140 -23.96 -6.38 2.01
C CYS A 140 -24.37 -7.74 2.61
N GLY A 141 -24.95 -8.59 1.77
CA GLY A 141 -25.15 -10.00 2.04
C GLY A 141 -24.00 -10.85 1.47
N GLY A 142 -23.42 -11.70 2.33
CA GLY A 142 -22.57 -12.86 2.02
C GLY A 142 -21.07 -12.57 1.89
N GLU A 143 -20.14 -13.37 2.41
CA GLU A 143 -20.14 -14.63 3.16
C GLU A 143 -18.76 -14.76 3.84
N LEU A 144 -18.70 -15.51 4.94
CA LEU A 144 -17.52 -15.76 5.78
C LEU A 144 -16.49 -16.64 5.05
N GLY A 145 -15.20 -16.28 5.12
CA GLY A 145 -14.11 -17.09 4.56
C GLY A 145 -12.80 -16.94 5.35
N GLU A 146 -12.57 -17.91 6.23
CA GLU A 146 -11.31 -18.44 6.78
C GLU A 146 -10.04 -17.55 6.80
N SER A 147 -9.65 -17.21 8.03
CA SER A 147 -8.28 -16.83 8.40
C SER A 147 -7.34 -18.02 8.25
N GLN A 148 -6.46 -18.00 7.24
CA GLN A 148 -5.29 -18.88 7.25
C GLN A 148 -4.16 -18.26 8.08
N SER A 149 -3.81 -18.98 9.14
CA SER A 149 -2.64 -18.79 9.99
C SER A 149 -1.36 -19.09 9.21
N PHE A 150 -0.45 -18.11 9.10
CA PHE A 150 0.88 -18.31 8.55
C PHE A 150 1.91 -18.36 9.69
N THR A 151 1.98 -19.51 10.35
CA THR A 151 3.10 -19.87 11.23
C THR A 151 4.07 -20.76 10.46
N GLY A 152 5.31 -20.30 10.34
CA GLY A 152 6.46 -21.15 10.00
C GLY A 152 7.06 -20.85 8.62
N ILE A 153 8.23 -20.21 8.61
CA ILE A 153 9.44 -20.60 7.85
C ILE A 153 10.61 -19.85 8.52
N LEU A 154 11.16 -20.47 9.57
CA LEU A 154 12.52 -20.25 10.04
C LEU A 154 13.38 -21.30 9.34
N LEU A 155 13.96 -20.98 8.18
CA LEU A 155 15.21 -21.59 7.67
C LEU A 155 15.68 -20.92 6.37
N TRP A 156 16.08 -19.65 6.42
CA TRP A 156 16.88 -19.08 5.32
C TRP A 156 18.35 -19.41 5.54
N ASN A 157 18.68 -20.62 5.12
CA ASN A 157 19.82 -20.96 4.26
C ASN A 157 20.93 -19.88 4.17
N THR A 158 21.98 -20.03 4.98
CA THR A 158 23.21 -19.23 4.96
C THR A 158 24.18 -19.58 3.83
N SER A 159 23.76 -20.31 2.80
CA SER A 159 24.66 -20.84 1.76
C SER A 159 24.65 -20.08 0.43
N ALA A 160 23.74 -19.12 0.23
CA ALA A 160 23.59 -18.41 -1.06
C ALA A 160 24.34 -17.06 -1.17
N ILE A 161 24.94 -16.59 -0.08
CA ILE A 161 25.62 -15.27 -0.04
C ILE A 161 27.10 -15.38 -0.47
N THR A 162 27.69 -16.57 -0.47
CA THR A 162 29.12 -16.74 -0.76
C THR A 162 29.47 -16.84 -2.25
N GLU A 163 28.53 -17.14 -3.14
CA GLU A 163 28.86 -17.32 -4.57
C GLU A 163 28.70 -16.04 -5.41
N HIS A 164 27.84 -15.09 -5.03
CA HIS A 164 27.59 -13.90 -5.85
C HIS A 164 28.59 -12.76 -5.66
N ILE A 165 29.31 -12.71 -4.53
CA ILE A 165 30.37 -11.71 -4.30
C ILE A 165 31.57 -11.97 -5.22
N VAL A 166 31.87 -13.23 -5.54
CA VAL A 166 32.98 -13.61 -6.42
C VAL A 166 32.70 -13.21 -7.87
N VAL A 167 31.46 -13.36 -8.34
CA VAL A 167 31.06 -13.04 -9.73
C VAL A 167 31.02 -11.52 -9.98
N LEU A 168 30.53 -10.73 -9.02
CA LEU A 168 30.53 -9.26 -9.11
C LEU A 168 31.96 -8.67 -9.06
N ALA A 169 32.86 -9.27 -8.28
CA ALA A 169 34.27 -8.87 -8.26
C ALA A 169 35.04 -9.22 -9.55
N ALA A 170 34.60 -10.22 -10.31
CA ALA A 170 35.18 -10.58 -11.61
C ALA A 170 34.71 -9.62 -12.73
N ILE A 171 33.42 -9.27 -12.76
CA ILE A 171 32.82 -8.38 -13.77
C ILE A 171 33.34 -6.93 -13.63
N LEU A 172 33.57 -6.45 -12.41
CA LEU A 172 34.13 -5.12 -12.19
C LEU A 172 35.62 -5.03 -12.57
N ARG A 173 36.36 -6.15 -12.53
CA ARG A 173 37.80 -6.17 -12.85
C ARG A 173 38.07 -6.24 -14.36
N SER A 174 37.16 -6.78 -15.16
CA SER A 174 37.26 -6.81 -16.63
C SER A 174 36.96 -5.44 -17.28
N ASN A 175 36.09 -4.63 -16.69
CA ASN A 175 35.72 -3.31 -17.26
C ASN A 175 36.75 -2.20 -17.00
N VAL A 176 37.64 -2.37 -16.01
CA VAL A 176 38.70 -1.37 -15.72
C VAL A 176 39.93 -1.54 -16.62
N ARG A 177 40.11 -2.69 -17.29
CA ARG A 177 41.25 -2.96 -18.18
C ARG A 177 40.98 -2.65 -19.67
N ALA A 178 39.78 -2.14 -19.97
CA ALA A 178 39.32 -1.83 -21.33
C ALA A 178 39.21 -0.30 -21.60
N LYS A 179 39.96 0.52 -20.86
CA LYS A 179 40.19 1.94 -21.13
C LYS A 179 41.69 2.22 -21.14
#